data_AF-A0A6B2XLP2-F1
#
_entry.id   AF-A0A6B2XLP2-F1
#
_cell.length_a   1.000
_cell.length_b   1.000
_cell.length_c   1.000
_cell.angle_alpha   90.00
_cell.angle_beta   90.00
_cell.angle_gamma   90.00
#
_symmetry.space_group_name_H-M   'P 1'
#
loop_
_entity.id
_entity.type
_entity.pdbx_description
1 polymer ?
#
loop_
_entity_poly.entity_id
_entity_poly.type
_entity_poly.pdbx_seq_one_letter_code
_entity_poly.pdbx_strand_id
1 'polypeptide(L)' 'LSGASDEIPDKQGRVSIPAPLRAYAGLDRDVAVIGAGTRVEIWDAQAWETYLAEQESAYSDTAEEVFPDLRF' A
#
# COMPACT_ATOMS: atom_id res chain seq x y z
N LEU A 1 -22.85 -8.53 -0.43
CA LEU A 1 -22.13 -7.24 -0.49
C LEU A 1 -21.50 -7.01 0.87
N SER A 2 -20.25 -7.37 1.12
CA SER A 2 -19.66 -7.21 2.48
C SER A 2 -18.14 -6.96 2.47
N GLY A 3 -17.65 -6.20 1.49
CA GLY A 3 -16.24 -5.78 1.42
C GLY A 3 -16.03 -4.28 1.67
N ALA A 4 -17.07 -3.56 2.08
CA ALA A 4 -17.05 -2.12 2.31
C ALA A 4 -17.93 -1.76 3.50
N SER A 5 -17.57 -0.69 4.20
CA SER A 5 -18.29 -0.14 5.34
C SER A 5 -18.20 1.39 5.29
N ASP A 6 -19.31 2.05 5.59
CA ASP A 6 -19.32 3.50 5.80
C ASP A 6 -18.89 3.79 7.24
N GLU A 7 -17.87 4.62 7.39
CA GLU A 7 -17.30 4.99 8.68
C GLU A 7 -17.29 6.52 8.81
N ILE A 8 -17.68 7.01 9.99
CA ILE A 8 -17.65 8.44 10.31
C ILE A 8 -16.44 8.69 11.20
N PRO A 9 -15.50 9.58 10.80
CA PRO A 9 -14.38 9.94 11.66
C PRO A 9 -14.86 10.49 13.01
N ASP A 10 -14.16 10.14 14.07
CA ASP A 10 -14.43 10.73 15.38
C ASP A 10 -14.02 12.21 15.44
N LYS A 11 -14.27 12.87 16.57
CA LYS A 11 -13.94 14.31 16.75
C LYS A 11 -12.43 14.62 16.64
N GLN A 12 -11.57 13.62 16.69
CA GLN A 12 -10.12 13.75 16.53
C GLN A 12 -9.66 13.35 15.11
N GLY A 13 -10.59 13.04 14.22
CA GLY A 13 -10.30 12.63 12.84
C GLY A 13 -9.89 11.16 12.70
N ARG A 14 -10.08 10.32 13.73
CA ARG A 14 -9.73 8.89 13.65
C ARG A 14 -10.85 8.12 12.98
N VAL A 15 -10.50 7.24 12.06
CA VAL A 15 -11.42 6.33 11.36
C VAL A 15 -11.24 4.93 11.93
N SER A 16 -12.35 4.29 12.34
CA SER A 16 -12.31 2.90 12.82
C SER A 16 -12.40 1.96 11.63
N ILE A 17 -11.50 0.97 11.55
CA ILE A 17 -11.56 -0.08 10.53
C ILE A 17 -12.30 -1.27 11.12
N PRO A 18 -13.43 -1.73 10.54
CA PRO A 18 -14.15 -2.91 11.00
C PRO A 18 -13.27 -4.15 11.08
N ALA A 19 -13.52 -5.00 12.07
CA ALA A 19 -12.78 -6.24 12.28
C ALA A 19 -12.67 -7.15 11.04
N PRO A 20 -13.74 -7.33 10.22
CA PRO A 20 -13.63 -8.14 9.00
C PRO A 20 -12.65 -7.56 7.98
N LEU A 21 -12.60 -6.22 7.84
CA LEU A 21 -11.70 -5.56 6.89
C LEU A 21 -10.26 -5.57 7.38
N ARG A 22 -10.04 -5.41 8.70
CA ARG A 22 -8.71 -5.59 9.30
C ARG A 22 -8.18 -7.01 9.09
N ALA A 23 -9.02 -8.02 9.33
CA ALA A 23 -8.65 -9.42 9.12
C ALA A 23 -8.37 -9.72 7.64
N TYR A 24 -9.19 -9.19 6.74
CA TYR A 24 -8.98 -9.33 5.30
C TYR A 24 -7.63 -8.75 4.84
N ALA A 25 -7.29 -7.55 5.33
CA ALA A 25 -6.05 -6.86 4.97
C ALA A 25 -4.83 -7.29 5.82
N GLY A 26 -5.00 -8.21 6.77
CA GLY A 26 -3.92 -8.66 7.65
C GLY A 26 -3.35 -7.58 8.57
N LEU A 27 -4.13 -6.54 8.91
CA LEU A 27 -3.65 -5.41 9.71
C LEU A 27 -3.49 -5.79 11.18
N ASP A 28 -2.32 -5.52 11.75
CA ASP A 28 -2.05 -5.64 13.18
C ASP A 28 -1.67 -4.27 13.80
N ARG A 29 -0.52 -4.16 14.48
CA ARG A 29 -0.12 -2.97 15.22
C ARG A 29 0.41 -1.86 14.32
N ASP A 30 1.34 -2.21 13.44
CA ASP A 30 2.08 -1.24 12.63
C ASP A 30 1.52 -1.24 11.20
N VAL A 31 1.14 -0.06 10.72
CA VAL A 31 0.47 0.11 9.43
C VAL A 31 1.13 1.22 8.62
N ALA A 32 1.18 1.03 7.30
CA ALA A 32 1.57 2.05 6.34
C ALA A 32 0.32 2.71 5.75
N VAL A 33 0.35 4.05 5.64
CA VAL A 33 -0.74 4.85 5.07
C VAL A 33 -0.25 5.54 3.82
N ILE A 34 -0.78 5.14 2.67
CA ILE A 34 -0.30 5.57 1.35
C ILE A 34 -1.36 6.40 0.65
N GLY A 35 -0.98 7.59 0.16
CA GLY A 35 -1.83 8.40 -0.70
C GLY A 35 -1.78 7.89 -2.14
N ALA A 36 -2.93 7.49 -2.70
CA ALA A 36 -3.06 6.96 -4.04
C ALA A 36 -4.09 7.78 -4.84
N GLY A 37 -3.65 8.94 -5.34
CA GLY A 37 -4.52 9.85 -6.09
C GLY A 37 -5.67 10.39 -5.23
N THR A 38 -6.89 9.91 -5.45
CA THR A 38 -8.10 10.34 -4.72
C THR A 38 -8.48 9.44 -3.54
N ARG A 39 -7.68 8.40 -3.26
CA ARG A 39 -7.92 7.48 -2.14
C ARG A 39 -6.68 7.36 -1.26
N VAL A 40 -6.90 6.84 -0.06
CA VAL A 40 -5.85 6.40 0.85
C VAL A 40 -5.89 4.89 0.94
N GLU A 41 -4.72 4.26 0.93
CA GLU A 41 -4.55 2.83 1.13
C GLU A 41 -3.91 2.60 2.49
N ILE A 42 -4.38 1.56 3.18
CA ILE A 42 -3.87 1.16 4.49
C ILE A 42 -3.35 -0.26 4.33
N TRP A 43 -2.07 -0.43 4.65
CA TRP A 43 -1.35 -1.68 4.50
C TRP A 43 -0.78 -2.11 5.85
N ASP A 44 -0.61 -3.40 6.04
CA ASP A 44 0.32 -3.91 7.06
C ASP A 44 1.73 -3.40 6.71
N ALA A 45 2.47 -2.92 7.71
CA ALA A 45 3.77 -2.28 7.47
C ALA A 45 4.79 -3.24 6.83
N GLN A 46 4.83 -4.50 7.29
CA GLN A 46 5.78 -5.49 6.77
C GLN A 46 5.42 -5.92 5.34
N ALA A 47 4.14 -6.10 5.06
CA ALA A 47 3.66 -6.39 3.72
C ALA A 47 4.01 -5.26 2.75
N TRP A 48 3.87 -4.00 3.19
CA TRP A 48 4.23 -2.84 2.39
C TRP A 48 5.75 -2.76 2.10
N GLU A 49 6.59 -2.99 3.12
CA GLU A 49 8.05 -3.03 2.93
C GLU A 49 8.49 -4.12 1.96
N THR A 50 7.88 -5.30 2.06
CA THR A 50 8.14 -6.42 1.14
C THR A 50 7.75 -6.06 -0.29
N TYR A 51 6.54 -5.50 -0.46
CA TYR A 51 6.07 -5.04 -1.76
C TYR A 51 6.99 -3.99 -2.39
N LEU A 52 7.46 -3.02 -1.60
CA LEU A 52 8.39 -2.00 -2.08
C LEU A 52 9.71 -2.62 -2.54
N ALA A 53 10.28 -3.55 -1.77
CA ALA A 53 11.53 -4.21 -2.12
C ALA A 53 11.41 -5.03 -3.43
N GLU A 54 10.29 -5.75 -3.61
CA GLU A 54 10.02 -6.50 -4.84
C GLU A 54 9.85 -5.58 -6.05
N GLN A 55 9.13 -4.46 -5.88
CA GLN A 55 8.92 -3.51 -6.97
C GLN A 55 10.21 -2.77 -7.32
N GLU A 56 11.03 -2.37 -6.36
CA GLU A 56 12.33 -1.73 -6.60
C GLU A 56 13.25 -2.65 -7.43
N SER A 57 13.27 -3.95 -7.13
CA SER A 57 13.96 -4.95 -7.94
C SER A 57 13.44 -4.98 -9.38
N ALA A 58 12.12 -5.00 -9.57
CA ALA A 58 11.51 -5.06 -10.90
C ALA A 58 11.79 -3.79 -11.74
N TYR A 59 11.84 -2.61 -11.12
CA TYR A 59 12.21 -1.37 -11.79
C TYR A 59 13.70 -1.34 -12.16
N SER A 60 14.59 -1.87 -11.30
CA SER A 60 16.02 -2.00 -11.60
C SER A 60 16.26 -2.91 -12.81
N ASP A 61 15.60 -4.08 -12.83
CA ASP A 61 15.73 -5.03 -13.93
C ASP A 61 15.20 -4.47 -15.27
N THR A 62 14.11 -3.71 -15.22
CA THR A 62 13.55 -3.06 -16.42
C THR A 62 14.42 -1.89 -16.90
N ALA A 63 15.05 -1.14 -15.99
CA ALA A 63 15.93 -0.03 -16.35
C ALA A 63 17.22 -0.51 -17.04
N GLU A 64 17.73 -1.69 -16.67
CA GLU A 64 18.91 -2.29 -17.28
C GLU A 64 18.64 -2.77 -18.72
N GLU A 65 17.40 -3.16 -19.04
CA GLU A 65 17.01 -3.60 -20.39
C GLU A 65 16.84 -2.43 -21.39
N VAL A 66 16.73 -1.18 -20.93
CA VAL A 66 16.43 0.01 -21.77
C VAL A 66 17.67 0.73 -22.32
N PHE A 67 18.90 0.34 -21.92
CA PHE A 67 20.13 0.96 -22.43
C PHE A 67 21.04 0.03 -23.26
N PRO A 68 20.58 -0.62 -24.35
CA PRO A 68 21.49 -1.08 -25.38
C PRO A 68 21.86 0.11 -26.28
N ASP A 69 23.13 0.54 -26.23
CA ASP A 69 23.81 1.32 -27.29
C ASP A 69 23.56 2.83 -27.45
N LEU A 70 23.67 3.65 -26.39
CA LEU A 70 24.08 5.05 -26.58
C LEU A 70 25.61 5.18 -26.52
N ARG A 71 26.27 4.85 -27.63
CA ARG A 71 27.64 5.31 -27.92
C ARG A 71 27.57 6.75 -28.43
N PHE A 72 28.15 7.70 -27.69
CA PHE A 72 28.60 8.99 -28.23
C PHE A 72 29.94 8.81 -28.94
#